data_AF-A0A1C5WKZ4-F1
#
_entry.id   AF-A0A1C5WKZ4-F1
#
_cell.length_a   1.000
_cell.length_b   1.000
_cell.length_c   1.000
_cell.angle_alpha   90.00
_cell.angle_beta   90.00
_cell.angle_gamma   90.00
#
_symmetry.space_group_name_H-M   'P 1'
#
loop_
_entity.id
_entity.type
_entity.pdbx_description
1 polymer ?
#
loop_
_entity_poly.entity_id
_entity_poly.type
_entity_poly.pdbx_seq_one_letter_code
_entity_poly.pdbx_strand_id
1 'polypeptide(L)' 'MADGILRIPTEKKWYFCPDCGQKLLIYHNAATCSGVYVKCKKCGKTVEIRI' A
#
# COMPACT_ATOMS: atom_id res chain seq x y z
N MET A 1 -10.65 12.53 32.07
CA MET A 1 -11.02 12.00 30.74
C MET A 1 -9.92 12.41 29.76
N ALA A 2 -8.86 11.62 29.65
CA ALA A 2 -7.83 11.84 28.65
C ALA A 2 -8.06 10.76 27.59
N ASP A 3 -8.74 11.15 26.52
CA ASP A 3 -8.89 10.30 25.33
C ASP A 3 -7.49 10.19 24.71
N GLY A 4 -6.77 9.15 25.11
CA GLY A 4 -5.38 8.88 24.74
C GLY A 4 -5.28 8.45 23.29
N ILE A 5 -5.44 9.39 22.36
CA ILE A 5 -5.23 9.16 20.93
C ILE A 5 -3.71 9.07 20.70
N LEU A 6 -3.19 7.85 20.66
CA LEU A 6 -1.86 7.56 20.13
C LEU A 6 -1.84 7.87 18.64
N ARG A 7 -1.37 9.06 18.27
CA ARG A 7 -1.08 9.42 16.87
C ARG A 7 0.21 8.71 16.44
N ILE A 8 0.07 7.50 15.90
CA ILE A 8 1.19 6.85 15.21
C ILE A 8 1.53 7.70 13.98
N PRO A 9 2.77 8.19 13.81
CA PRO A 9 3.15 8.93 12.61
C PRO A 9 3.15 7.97 11.42
N THR A 10 2.02 7.90 10.71
CA THR A 10 1.92 7.07 9.52
C THR A 10 2.41 7.83 8.30
N GLU A 11 3.41 7.29 7.62
CA GLU A 11 3.91 7.83 6.36
C GLU A 11 3.15 7.20 5.19
N LYS A 12 2.73 8.05 4.24
CA LYS A 12 2.14 7.60 2.97
C LYS A 12 3.27 7.24 2.02
N LYS A 13 3.32 5.97 1.60
CA LYS A 13 4.31 5.45 0.64
C LYS A 13 3.60 4.93 -0.60
N TRP A 14 4.27 5.06 -1.74
CA TRP A 14 3.79 4.50 -2.99
C TRP A 14 4.14 3.01 -3.05
N TYR A 15 3.15 2.19 -3.39
CA TYR A 15 3.39 0.81 -3.78
C TYR A 15 3.69 0.77 -5.27
N PHE A 16 4.88 0.28 -5.60
CA PHE A 16 5.33 0.15 -6.97
C PHE A 16 5.11 -1.27 -7.46
N CYS A 17 4.68 -1.39 -8.71
CA CYS A 17 4.59 -2.68 -9.36
C CYS A 17 5.98 -3.32 -9.46
N PRO A 18 6.20 -4.55 -8.97
CA PRO A 18 7.50 -5.22 -9.03
C PRO A 18 7.98 -5.49 -10.47
N ASP A 19 7.06 -5.54 -11.44
CA ASP A 19 7.39 -5.89 -12.83
C ASP A 19 7.77 -4.67 -13.69
N CYS A 20 7.13 -3.53 -13.45
CA CYS A 20 7.25 -2.36 -14.34
C CYS A 20 7.57 -1.04 -13.61
N GLY A 21 7.65 -1.06 -12.28
CA GLY A 21 7.90 0.12 -11.46
C GLY A 21 6.77 1.16 -11.45
N GLN A 22 5.59 0.84 -11.99
CA GLN A 22 4.47 1.78 -12.00
C GLN A 22 3.88 1.93 -10.60
N LYS A 23 3.55 3.17 -10.22
CA LYS A 23 2.78 3.50 -9.03
C LYS A 23 1.38 2.88 -9.13
N LEU A 24 1.06 1.95 -8.23
CA LEU A 24 -0.22 1.26 -8.20
C LEU A 24 -1.17 1.91 -7.21
N LEU A 25 -0.71 2.14 -5.98
CA LEU A 25 -1.52 2.71 -4.90
C LEU A 25 -0.63 3.40 -3.86
N ILE A 26 -1.27 4.17 -2.98
CA ILE A 26 -0.65 4.75 -1.80
C ILE A 26 -1.08 3.91 -0.60
N TYR A 27 -0.13 3.53 0.24
CA TYR A 27 -0.41 2.85 1.50
C TYR A 27 0.23 3.60 2.66
N HIS A 28 -0.32 3.38 3.85
CA HIS A 28 0.31 3.84 5.09
C HIS A 28 1.30 2.78 5.56
N ASN A 29 2.49 3.19 5.98
CA ASN A 29 3.54 2.29 6.49
C ASN A 29 3.10 1.40 7.67
N ALA A 30 2.09 1.82 8.43
CA ALA A 30 1.53 1.04 9.55
C ALA A 30 0.34 0.15 9.15
N ALA A 31 -0.07 0.16 7.88
CA ALA A 31 -1.18 -0.65 7.40
C ALA A 31 -0.67 -2.02 6.94
N THR A 32 -1.23 -3.09 7.51
CA THR A 32 -1.03 -4.45 7.03
C THR A 32 -2.13 -4.81 6.04
N CYS A 33 -1.77 -5.21 4.83
CA CYS A 33 -2.71 -5.62 3.80
C CYS A 33 -2.15 -6.82 3.03
N SER A 34 -2.94 -7.89 2.98
CA SER A 34 -2.63 -9.14 2.28
C SER A 34 -3.88 -9.67 1.61
N GLY A 35 -3.74 -10.33 0.45
CA GLY A 35 -4.88 -10.88 -0.30
C GLY A 35 -5.60 -9.88 -1.21
N VAL A 36 -5.02 -8.69 -1.41
CA VAL A 36 -5.51 -7.71 -2.39
C VAL A 36 -4.72 -7.87 -3.68
N TYR A 37 -5.42 -8.16 -4.78
CA TYR A 37 -4.82 -8.35 -6.10
C TYR A 37 -5.16 -7.16 -7.00
N VAL A 38 -4.15 -6.45 -7.46
CA VAL A 38 -4.30 -5.29 -8.34
C VAL A 38 -3.74 -5.62 -9.71
N LYS A 39 -4.56 -5.40 -10.74
CA LYS A 39 -4.10 -5.48 -12.12
C LYS A 39 -3.37 -4.20 -12.52
N CYS A 40 -2.10 -4.35 -12.84
CA CYS A 40 -1.27 -3.28 -13.39
C CYS A 40 -1.77 -2.88 -14.78
N LYS A 41 -2.20 -1.62 -14.96
CA LYS A 41 -2.70 -1.13 -16.27
C LYS A 41 -1.64 -1.11 -17.37
N LYS A 42 -0.36 -0.91 -17.03
CA LYS A 42 0.74 -0.81 -18.01
C LYS A 42 1.30 -2.17 -18.42
N CYS A 43 1.48 -3.06 -17.46
CA CYS A 43 2.08 -4.37 -17.67
C CYS A 43 1.04 -5.49 -17.84
N GLY A 44 -0.23 -5.24 -17.54
CA GLY A 44 -1.33 -6.20 -17.65
C GLY A 44 -1.30 -7.31 -16.59
N LYS A 45 -0.21 -7.46 -15.84
CA LYS A 45 -0.03 -8.47 -14.79
C LYS A 45 -0.83 -8.12 -13.54
N THR A 46 -1.37 -9.14 -12.91
CA THR A 46 -1.99 -9.06 -11.58
C THR A 46 -0.91 -9.24 -10.53
N VAL A 47 -0.78 -8.28 -9.62
CA VAL A 47 0.17 -8.33 -8.52
C VAL A 47 -0.57 -8.36 -7.20
N GLU A 48 -0.08 -9.17 -6.27
CA GLU A 48 -0.59 -9.20 -4.90
C GLU A 48 0.07 -8.06 -4.12
N ILE A 49 -0.74 -7.20 -3.52
CA ILE A 49 -0.27 -6.16 -2.61
C ILE A 49 -0.04 -6.81 -1.25
N ARG A 50 1.24 -6.87 -0.86
CA ARG A 50 1.69 -7.29 0.47
C ARG A 50 2.43 -6.12 1.13
N ILE A 51 1.80 -5.53 2.14
CA ILE A 51 2.35 -4.45 2.99
C ILE A 51 2.07 -4.76 4.45
#